data_AF-A0A7V9IIR7-F1
#
_entry.id   AF-A0A7V9IIR7-F1
#
_cell.length_a   1.000
_cell.length_b   1.000
_cell.length_c   1.000
_cell.angle_alpha   90.00
_cell.angle_beta   90.00
_cell.angle_gamma   90.00
#
_symmetry.space_group_name_H-M   'P 1'
#
loop_
_entity.id
_entity.type
_entity.pdbx_description
1 polymer ?
#
loop_
_entity_poly.entity_id
_entity_poly.type
_entity_poly.pdbx_seq_one_letter_code
_entity_poly.pdbx_strand_id
1 'polypeptide(L)'
;MLIDGPAALGWETWQAIDERHAFDATRAAVRAAIKAGELPDVPDEPLTRVLLGVITHAGLDVGRSSNPRRRRRELGSVIDLILDRLSQS
;
A
#
# COMPACT_ATOMS: atom_id res chain seq x y z
N MET A 1 -27.94 9.19 -8.56
CA MET A 1 -27.56 8.56 -7.28
C MET A 1 -27.16 7.14 -7.60
N LEU A 2 -25.89 6.79 -7.45
CA LEU A 2 -25.43 5.41 -7.40
C LEU A 2 -24.26 5.36 -6.42
N ILE A 3 -24.61 5.45 -5.13
CA ILE A 3 -23.73 5.02 -4.06
C ILE A 3 -24.49 3.89 -3.39
N ASP A 4 -24.46 2.74 -4.01
CA ASP A 4 -24.76 1.45 -3.37
C ASP A 4 -23.68 0.46 -3.83
N GLY A 5 -22.45 0.83 -3.50
CA GLY A 5 -21.34 -0.09 -3.30
C GLY A 5 -21.07 -0.21 -1.80
N PRO A 6 -20.11 -1.03 -1.40
CA PRO A 6 -20.02 -1.91 -0.22
C PRO A 6 -20.33 -1.28 1.16
N ALA A 7 -21.54 -0.77 1.33
CA ALA A 7 -22.06 -0.25 2.59
C ALA A 7 -22.94 -1.29 3.33
N ALA A 8 -23.31 -2.40 2.69
CA ALA A 8 -24.27 -3.38 3.22
C ALA A 8 -23.63 -4.66 3.83
N LEU A 9 -22.36 -4.94 3.50
CA LEU A 9 -21.50 -5.80 4.31
C LEU A 9 -20.71 -4.80 5.14
N GLY A 10 -20.84 -4.78 6.48
CA GLY A 10 -20.23 -3.77 7.34
C GLY A 10 -18.84 -3.39 6.82
N TRP A 11 -18.62 -2.10 6.53
CA TRP A 11 -17.45 -1.58 5.82
C TRP A 11 -16.13 -2.20 6.32
N GLU A 12 -16.04 -2.49 7.61
CA GLU A 12 -14.91 -3.16 8.23
C GLU A 12 -14.69 -4.60 7.76
N THR A 13 -15.74 -5.38 7.49
CA THR A 13 -15.64 -6.76 6.99
C THR A 13 -15.20 -6.80 5.53
N TRP A 14 -15.74 -5.90 4.70
CA TRP A 14 -15.31 -5.77 3.30
C TRP A 14 -13.88 -5.22 3.22
N GLN A 15 -13.55 -4.23 4.04
CA GLN A 15 -12.19 -3.70 4.19
C GLN A 15 -11.22 -4.77 4.73
N ALA A 16 -11.61 -5.61 5.69
CA ALA A 16 -10.74 -6.66 6.24
C ALA A 16 -10.43 -7.76 5.22
N ILE A 17 -11.40 -8.13 4.37
CA ILE A 17 -11.18 -9.10 3.28
C ILE A 17 -10.28 -8.49 2.21
N ASP A 18 -10.54 -7.25 1.81
CA ASP A 18 -9.71 -6.52 0.83
C ASP A 18 -8.28 -6.31 1.35
N GLU A 19 -8.13 -5.94 2.63
CA GLU A 19 -6.86 -5.82 3.33
C GLU A 19 -6.10 -7.15 3.36
N ARG A 20 -6.79 -8.28 3.59
CA ARG A 20 -6.15 -9.60 3.57
C ARG A 20 -5.66 -9.97 2.17
N HIS A 21 -6.44 -9.70 1.13
CA HIS A 21 -6.04 -9.96 -0.24
C HIS A 21 -4.89 -9.04 -0.69
N ALA A 22 -4.98 -7.75 -0.37
CA ALA A 22 -3.90 -6.80 -0.58
C ALA A 22 -2.64 -7.24 0.17
N PHE A 23 -2.78 -7.71 1.41
CA PHE A 23 -1.67 -8.22 2.19
C PHE A 23 -0.98 -9.42 1.55
N ASP A 24 -1.75 -10.45 1.17
CA ASP A 24 -1.18 -11.67 0.58
C ASP A 24 -0.50 -11.36 -0.76
N ALA A 25 -1.09 -10.50 -1.59
CA ALA A 25 -0.52 -10.07 -2.86
C ALA A 25 0.76 -9.24 -2.67
N THR A 26 0.75 -8.24 -1.78
CA THR A 26 1.93 -7.42 -1.49
C THR A 26 3.04 -8.27 -0.87
N ARG A 27 2.71 -9.19 0.05
CA ARG A 27 3.71 -10.10 0.64
C ARG A 27 4.35 -11.01 -0.38
N ALA A 28 3.57 -11.53 -1.33
CA ALA A 28 4.09 -12.34 -2.42
C ALA A 28 5.08 -11.55 -3.29
N ALA A 29 4.76 -10.29 -3.61
CA ALA A 29 5.65 -9.40 -4.36
C ALA A 29 6.94 -9.08 -3.58
N VAL A 30 6.84 -8.72 -2.31
CA VAL A 30 7.99 -8.47 -1.42
C VAL A 30 8.90 -9.69 -1.36
N ARG A 31 8.33 -10.87 -1.12
CA ARG A 31 9.09 -12.13 -1.06
C ARG A 31 9.78 -12.45 -2.39
N ALA A 32 9.13 -12.16 -3.52
CA ALA A 32 9.74 -12.36 -4.83
C ALA A 32 10.93 -11.42 -5.04
N ALA A 33 10.80 -10.14 -4.71
CA ALA A 33 11.87 -9.16 -4.81
C ALA A 33 13.07 -9.48 -3.90
N ILE A 34 12.83 -9.94 -2.65
CA ILE A 34 13.89 -10.42 -1.75
C ILE A 34 14.61 -11.62 -2.38
N LYS A 35 13.88 -12.61 -2.91
CA LYS A 35 14.47 -13.78 -3.58
C LYS A 35 15.27 -13.42 -4.83
N ALA A 36 14.89 -12.37 -5.53
CA ALA A 36 15.59 -11.85 -6.69
C ALA A 36 16.83 -11.02 -6.34
N GLY A 37 17.04 -10.69 -5.06
CA GLY A 37 18.10 -9.78 -4.61
C GLY A 37 17.82 -8.31 -4.91
N GLU A 38 16.57 -7.97 -5.22
CA GLU A 38 16.12 -6.59 -5.47
C GLU A 38 15.76 -5.85 -4.18
N LEU A 39 15.56 -6.57 -3.08
CA LEU A 39 15.33 -6.04 -1.74
C LEU A 39 16.23 -6.76 -0.73
N PRO A 40 16.59 -6.10 0.38
CA PRO A 40 17.42 -6.69 1.43
C PRO A 40 16.72 -7.88 2.08
N ASP A 41 17.52 -8.82 2.59
CA ASP A 41 17.02 -10.00 3.32
C ASP A 41 16.50 -9.61 4.71
N VAL A 42 15.28 -9.09 4.72
CA VAL A 42 14.52 -8.69 5.92
C VAL A 42 13.24 -9.52 6.03
N PRO A 43 12.66 -9.66 7.24
CA PRO A 43 11.39 -10.34 7.40
C PRO A 43 10.28 -9.77 6.49
N ASP A 44 9.74 -10.61 5.61
CA ASP A 44 8.79 -10.22 4.57
C ASP A 44 7.46 -9.70 5.13
N GLU A 45 6.97 -10.28 6.23
CA GLU A 45 5.71 -9.90 6.86
C GLU A 45 5.75 -8.49 7.49
N PRO A 46 6.71 -8.13 8.36
CA PRO A 46 6.85 -6.75 8.84
C PRO A 46 6.99 -5.72 7.73
N LEU A 47 7.81 -6.00 6.72
CA LEU A 47 7.98 -5.09 5.58
C LEU A 47 6.66 -4.87 4.83
N THR A 48 5.92 -5.95 4.58
CA THR A 48 4.59 -5.87 3.95
C THR A 48 3.63 -4.99 4.75
N ARG A 49 3.56 -5.16 6.08
CA ARG A 49 2.67 -4.37 6.94
C ARG A 49 3.01 -2.87 6.89
N VAL A 50 4.29 -2.53 6.91
CA VAL A 50 4.75 -1.13 6.80
C VAL A 50 4.36 -0.54 5.45
N LEU A 51 4.62 -1.26 4.35
CA LEU A 51 4.29 -0.79 3.00
C LEU A 51 2.79 -0.54 2.82
N LEU A 52 1.94 -1.46 3.27
CA LEU A 52 0.49 -1.28 3.25
C LEU A 52 0.05 -0.10 4.11
N GLY A 53 0.62 0.06 5.30
CA GLY A 53 0.33 1.21 6.17
C GLY A 53 0.62 2.55 5.47
N VAL A 54 1.76 2.65 4.78
CA VAL A 54 2.13 3.84 3.99
C VAL A 54 1.12 4.08 2.85
N ILE A 55 0.77 3.04 2.08
CA ILE A 55 -0.17 3.14 0.96
C ILE A 55 -1.57 3.57 1.45
N THR A 56 -2.07 2.95 2.51
CA THR A 56 -3.37 3.29 3.11
C THR A 56 -3.39 4.73 3.59
N HIS A 57 -2.34 5.16 4.31
CA HIS A 57 -2.24 6.54 4.77
C HIS A 57 -2.16 7.54 3.60
N ALA A 58 -1.37 7.22 2.57
CA ALA A 58 -1.25 8.05 1.37
C ALA A 58 -2.59 8.17 0.63
N GLY A 59 -3.37 7.09 0.52
CA GLY A 59 -4.71 7.11 -0.08
C GLY A 59 -5.67 8.02 0.68
N LEU A 60 -5.69 7.93 2.02
CA LEU A 60 -6.50 8.80 2.88
C LEU A 60 -6.11 10.27 2.74
N ASP A 61 -4.81 10.56 2.70
CA ASP A 61 -4.30 11.93 2.54
C ASP A 61 -4.66 12.53 1.17
N VAL A 62 -4.51 11.76 0.09
CA VAL A 62 -4.99 12.16 -1.26
C VAL A 62 -6.49 12.44 -1.26
N GLY A 63 -7.28 11.57 -0.63
CA GLY A 63 -8.74 11.70 -0.56
C GLY A 63 -9.22 12.93 0.23
N ARG A 64 -8.42 13.40 1.19
CA ARG A 64 -8.72 14.60 2.00
C ARG A 64 -8.17 15.90 1.42
N SER A 65 -7.34 15.83 0.38
CA SER A 65 -6.66 16.99 -0.18
C SER A 65 -7.58 17.90 -1.01
N SER A 66 -7.38 19.22 -0.92
CA SER A 66 -8.00 20.20 -1.81
C SER A 66 -7.49 20.12 -3.25
N ASN A 67 -6.33 19.47 -3.47
CA ASN A 67 -5.80 19.17 -4.80
C ASN A 67 -5.28 17.71 -4.85
N PRO A 68 -6.17 16.72 -5.01
CA PRO A 68 -5.82 15.30 -4.97
C PRO A 68 -4.76 14.90 -6.00
N ARG A 69 -4.80 15.50 -7.21
CA ARG A 69 -3.82 15.20 -8.27
C ARG A 69 -2.41 15.64 -7.89
N ARG A 70 -2.27 16.84 -7.30
CA ARG A 70 -0.98 17.33 -6.81
C ARG A 70 -0.50 16.47 -5.65
N ARG A 71 -1.37 16.20 -4.66
CA ARG A 71 -1.01 15.41 -3.48
C ARG A 71 -0.57 13.99 -3.82
N ARG A 72 -1.26 13.34 -4.76
CA ARG A 72 -0.88 12.01 -5.26
C ARG A 72 0.52 12.00 -5.89
N ARG A 73 0.89 13.03 -6.66
CA ARG A 73 2.23 13.13 -7.25
C ARG A 73 3.32 13.30 -6.18
N GLU A 74 3.07 14.14 -5.18
CA GLU A 74 4.00 14.34 -4.07
C GLU A 74 4.24 13.03 -3.31
N LEU A 75 3.17 12.36 -2.90
CA LEU A 75 3.27 11.09 -2.16
C LEU A 75 3.89 9.98 -3.02
N GLY A 76 3.54 9.91 -4.31
CA GLY A 76 4.17 8.98 -5.26
C GLY A 76 5.69 9.16 -5.31
N SER A 77 6.17 10.41 -5.45
CA SER A 77 7.61 10.68 -5.50
C SER A 77 8.36 10.29 -4.22
N VAL A 78 7.70 10.38 -3.05
CA VAL A 78 8.30 9.96 -1.78
C VAL A 78 8.32 8.45 -1.66
N ILE A 79 7.25 7.76 -2.08
CA ILE A 79 7.19 6.30 -2.07
C ILE A 79 8.24 5.72 -3.03
N ASP A 80 8.36 6.27 -4.24
CA ASP A 80 9.38 5.87 -5.23
C ASP A 80 10.79 6.00 -4.64
N LEU A 81 11.09 7.15 -4.00
CA LEU A 81 12.36 7.36 -3.31
C LEU A 81 12.62 6.30 -2.22
N ILE A 82 11.61 5.94 -1.42
CA ILE A 82 11.78 4.92 -0.36
C ILE A 82 12.07 3.55 -0.98
N LEU A 83 11.32 3.15 -2.01
CA LEU A 83 11.51 1.86 -2.68
C LEU A 83 12.88 1.78 -3.37
N ASP A 84 13.32 2.86 -4.02
CA ASP A 84 14.65 2.96 -4.62
C ASP A 84 15.77 2.85 -3.57
N ARG A 85 15.55 3.38 -2.36
CA ARG A 85 16.53 3.26 -1.27
C ARG A 85 16.56 1.89 -0.65
N LEU A 86 15.41 1.22 -0.57
CA LEU A 86 15.35 -0.16 -0.09
C LEU A 86 16.07 -1.11 -1.04
N SER A 87 15.97 -0.91 -2.36
CA SER A 87 16.62 -1.79 -3.34
C SER A 87 18.13 -1.59 -3.49
N GLN A 88 18.68 -0.52 -2.92
CA GLN A 88 20.11 -0.19 -2.96
C GLN A 88 20.86 -0.55 -1.66
N SER A 89 20.18 -1.14 -0.68
CA SER A 89 20.73 -1.44 0.66
C SER A 89 21.24 -2.86 0.82
#